data_AF-A0A388LAT5-F1
#
_entry.id   AF-A0A388LAT5-F1
#
_cell.length_a   1.000
_cell.length_b   1.000
_cell.length_c   1.000
_cell.angle_alpha   90.00
_cell.angle_beta   90.00
_cell.angle_gamma   90.00
#
_symmetry.space_group_name_H-M   'P 1'
#
loop_
_entity.id
_entity.type
_entity.pdbx_description
1 polymer ?
#
loop_
_entity_poly.entity_id
_entity_poly.type
_entity_poly.pdbx_seq_one_letter_code
_entity_poly.pdbx_strand_id
1 'polypeptide(L)'
;MVTDGKIERQVEEESLSVDRTILINRRAHADLLKKLKLREVQLESERLELWEKSFIRWRSLKAKFKIDQFKLRLATDEFAAPPQRQSMLHALQGDQERTYQTLTEQYSKLQSILPPSHFSESVATRWGTHLKIIANEWLERVVRHCGRLKEQEVEIDKNAQGLYVLLEEDVRKYEENPTDSTVASLQVSELMSFIGWQSYLLSGKASTSTGDRGTVLHAAYHQFN
;
A
#
# COMPACT_ATOMS: atom_id res chain seq x y z
N MET A 1 79.77 -44.24 22.87
CA MET A 1 78.47 -44.67 23.43
C MET A 1 77.74 -43.43 23.89
N VAL A 2 76.71 -43.00 23.14
CA VAL A 2 75.80 -41.95 23.61
C VAL A 2 74.99 -42.58 24.74
N THR A 3 75.03 -41.98 25.93
CA THR A 3 74.27 -42.45 27.09
C THR A 3 72.78 -42.27 26.83
N ASP A 4 71.97 -43.32 27.04
CA ASP A 4 70.51 -43.34 26.79
C ASP A 4 69.79 -42.10 27.33
N GLY A 5 70.18 -41.61 28.52
CA GLY A 5 69.59 -40.42 29.13
C GLY A 5 69.81 -39.10 28.38
N LYS A 6 70.75 -39.02 27.41
CA LYS A 6 70.91 -37.84 26.55
C LYS A 6 69.92 -37.86 25.39
N ILE A 7 69.62 -39.05 24.86
CA ILE A 7 68.62 -39.25 23.82
C ILE A 7 67.23 -39.02 24.41
N GLU A 8 66.95 -39.55 25.60
CA GLU A 8 65.66 -39.32 26.30
C GLU A 8 65.38 -37.84 26.55
N ARG A 9 66.37 -37.06 27.01
CA ARG A 9 66.20 -35.61 27.21
C ARG A 9 65.93 -34.86 25.90
N GLN A 10 66.56 -35.28 24.81
CA GLN A 10 66.36 -34.66 23.50
C GLN A 10 64.95 -34.96 22.97
N VAL A 11 64.47 -36.19 23.13
CA VAL A 11 63.09 -36.58 22.80
C VAL A 11 62.07 -35.85 23.67
N GLU A 12 62.36 -35.68 24.97
CA GLU A 12 61.51 -34.93 25.89
C GLU A 12 61.43 -33.43 25.50
N GLU A 13 62.54 -32.81 25.14
CA GLU A 13 62.59 -31.43 24.67
C GLU A 13 61.83 -31.24 23.33
N GLU A 14 61.98 -32.19 22.40
CA GLU A 14 61.22 -32.21 21.15
C GLU A 14 59.71 -32.42 21.40
N SER A 15 59.33 -33.31 22.31
CA SER A 15 57.93 -33.52 22.69
C SER A 15 57.32 -32.26 23.32
N LEU A 16 58.03 -31.61 24.25
CA LEU A 16 57.60 -30.36 24.86
C LEU A 16 57.49 -29.22 23.83
N SER A 17 58.39 -29.18 22.86
CA SER A 17 58.33 -28.23 21.74
C SER A 17 57.07 -28.45 20.90
N VAL A 18 56.80 -29.70 20.50
CA VAL A 18 55.61 -30.08 19.75
C VAL A 18 54.35 -29.72 20.55
N ASP A 19 54.28 -30.06 21.84
CA ASP A 19 53.14 -29.74 22.69
C ASP A 19 52.90 -28.23 22.78
N ARG A 20 53.96 -27.43 22.92
CA ARG A 20 53.85 -25.95 22.88
C ARG A 20 53.26 -25.46 21.55
N THR A 21 53.72 -25.99 20.42
CA THR A 21 53.17 -25.61 19.11
C THR A 21 51.71 -26.01 18.95
N ILE A 22 51.32 -27.19 19.44
CA ILE A 22 49.93 -27.65 19.43
C ILE A 22 49.05 -26.73 20.27
N LEU A 23 49.50 -26.33 21.45
CA LEU A 23 48.76 -25.42 22.33
C LEU A 23 48.60 -24.02 21.69
N ILE A 24 49.66 -23.49 21.08
CA ILE A 24 49.62 -22.22 20.34
C ILE A 24 48.63 -22.31 19.17
N ASN A 25 48.70 -23.39 18.38
CA ASN A 25 47.80 -23.60 17.24
C ASN A 25 46.34 -23.73 17.69
N ARG A 26 46.06 -24.46 18.77
CA ARG A 26 44.71 -24.57 19.35
C ARG A 26 44.17 -23.22 19.80
N ARG A 27 45.01 -22.39 20.43
CA ARG A 27 44.64 -21.04 20.83
C ARG A 27 44.36 -20.15 19.62
N ALA A 28 45.24 -20.14 18.63
CA ALA A 28 45.05 -19.37 17.40
C ALA A 28 43.77 -19.79 16.66
N HIS A 29 43.50 -21.10 16.58
CA HIS A 29 42.27 -21.63 16.01
C HIS A 29 41.02 -21.20 16.78
N ALA A 30 41.04 -21.27 18.12
CA ALA A 30 39.94 -20.80 18.96
C ALA A 30 39.68 -19.28 18.79
N ASP A 31 40.75 -18.48 18.70
CA ASP A 31 40.65 -17.04 18.46
C ASP A 31 40.06 -16.71 17.08
N LEU A 32 40.48 -17.44 16.04
CA LEU A 32 39.92 -17.30 14.69
C LEU A 32 38.45 -17.69 14.65
N LEU A 33 38.07 -18.82 15.26
CA LEU A 33 36.67 -19.25 15.35
C LEU A 33 35.81 -18.20 16.08
N LYS A 34 36.32 -17.64 17.18
CA LYS A 34 35.63 -16.57 17.91
C LYS A 34 35.41 -15.34 17.03
N LYS A 35 36.44 -14.90 16.29
CA LYS A 35 36.33 -13.75 15.37
C LYS A 35 35.34 -14.01 14.24
N LEU A 36 35.37 -15.22 13.67
CA LEU A 36 34.45 -15.62 12.62
C LEU A 36 33.00 -15.61 13.11
N LYS A 37 32.74 -16.18 14.29
CA LYS A 37 31.39 -16.17 14.90
C LYS A 37 30.90 -14.76 15.21
N LEU A 38 31.77 -13.90 15.75
CA LEU A 38 31.41 -12.48 15.97
C LEU A 38 31.09 -11.77 14.65
N ARG A 39 31.85 -12.06 13.58
CA ARG A 39 31.60 -11.45 12.28
C ARG A 39 30.31 -11.95 11.64
N GLU A 40 29.98 -13.23 11.80
CA GLU A 40 28.70 -13.80 11.35
C GLU A 40 27.52 -13.08 12.01
N VAL A 41 27.56 -12.91 13.34
CA VAL A 41 26.51 -12.20 14.09
C VAL A 41 26.36 -10.75 13.63
N GLN A 42 27.48 -10.05 13.38
CA GLN A 42 27.44 -8.69 12.85
C GLN A 42 26.78 -8.62 11.47
N LEU A 43 27.15 -9.52 10.56
CA LEU A 43 26.57 -9.57 9.21
C LEU A 43 25.07 -9.89 9.25
N GLU A 44 24.65 -10.76 10.17
CA GLU A 44 23.24 -11.08 10.37
C GLU A 44 22.46 -9.86 10.89
N SER A 45 23.01 -9.14 11.87
CA SER A 45 22.45 -7.87 12.36
C SER A 45 22.32 -6.84 11.23
N GLU A 46 23.37 -6.64 10.43
CA GLU A 46 23.36 -5.72 9.29
C GLU A 46 22.28 -6.11 8.25
N ARG A 47 22.11 -7.40 7.98
CA ARG A 47 21.07 -7.91 7.07
C ARG A 47 19.67 -7.68 7.60
N LEU A 48 19.44 -7.91 8.90
CA LEU A 48 18.15 -7.67 9.54
C LEU A 48 17.78 -6.18 9.48
N GLU A 49 18.71 -5.28 9.78
CA GLU A 49 18.48 -3.84 9.66
C GLU A 49 18.15 -3.41 8.22
N LEU A 50 18.87 -3.95 7.23
CA LEU A 50 18.60 -3.66 5.82
C LEU A 50 17.23 -4.20 5.38
N TRP A 51 16.87 -5.39 5.83
CA TRP A 51 15.56 -5.98 5.58
C TRP A 51 14.45 -5.11 6.17
N GLU A 52 14.58 -4.68 7.43
CA GLU A 52 13.59 -3.84 8.11
C GLU A 52 13.42 -2.49 7.39
N LYS A 53 14.53 -1.82 7.05
CA LYS A 53 14.51 -0.57 6.27
C LYS A 53 13.83 -0.76 4.90
N SER A 54 14.16 -1.86 4.21
CA SER A 54 13.58 -2.17 2.90
C SER A 54 12.09 -2.48 2.98
N PHE A 55 11.67 -3.15 4.06
CA PHE A 55 10.30 -3.51 4.32
C PHE A 55 9.43 -2.28 4.62
N ILE A 56 9.91 -1.36 5.45
CA ILE A 56 9.27 -0.05 5.69
C ILE A 56 9.14 0.72 4.37
N ARG A 57 10.22 0.75 3.57
CA ARG A 57 10.20 1.41 2.26
C ARG A 57 9.16 0.79 1.33
N TRP A 58 9.11 -0.54 1.23
CA TRP A 58 8.16 -1.26 0.40
C TRP A 58 6.70 -0.94 0.78
N ARG A 59 6.38 -0.92 2.08
CA ARG A 59 5.05 -0.50 2.58
C ARG A 59 4.71 0.92 2.16
N SER A 60 5.64 1.85 2.35
CA SER A 60 5.44 3.25 1.95
C SER A 60 5.18 3.39 0.44
N LEU A 61 5.86 2.59 -0.39
CA LEU A 61 5.65 2.58 -1.84
C LEU A 61 4.29 2.01 -2.21
N LYS A 62 3.84 0.95 -1.54
CA LYS A 62 2.51 0.37 -1.75
C LYS A 62 1.40 1.34 -1.38
N ALA A 63 1.52 2.02 -0.23
CA ALA A 63 0.57 3.05 0.19
C ALA A 63 0.52 4.20 -0.81
N LYS A 64 1.68 4.73 -1.22
CA LYS A 64 1.77 5.78 -2.26
C LYS A 64 1.12 5.36 -3.57
N PHE A 65 1.41 4.15 -4.03
CA PHE A 65 0.81 3.61 -5.25
C PHE A 65 -0.72 3.55 -5.18
N LYS A 66 -1.29 3.13 -4.05
CA LYS A 66 -2.75 3.11 -3.83
C LYS A 66 -3.34 4.51 -3.83
N ILE A 67 -2.68 5.47 -3.17
CA ILE A 67 -3.08 6.88 -3.18
C ILE A 67 -3.07 7.44 -4.60
N ASP A 68 -2.03 7.13 -5.39
CA ASP A 68 -1.92 7.61 -6.77
C ASP A 68 -2.98 6.99 -7.67
N GLN A 69 -3.28 5.70 -7.51
CA GLN A 69 -4.42 5.06 -8.20
C GLN A 69 -5.75 5.71 -7.85
N PHE A 70 -5.98 6.05 -6.58
CA PHE A 70 -7.18 6.77 -6.15
C PHE A 70 -7.27 8.15 -6.78
N LYS A 71 -6.18 8.92 -6.81
CA LYS A 71 -6.14 10.23 -7.50
C LYS A 71 -6.44 10.11 -8.99
N LEU A 72 -5.84 9.13 -9.67
CA LEU A 72 -6.13 8.86 -11.08
C LEU A 72 -7.61 8.52 -11.29
N ARG A 73 -8.21 7.77 -10.36
CA ARG A 73 -9.63 7.44 -10.42
C ARG A 73 -10.52 8.67 -10.25
N LEU A 74 -10.22 9.56 -9.30
CA LEU A 74 -10.96 10.82 -9.14
C LEU A 74 -10.83 11.76 -10.35
N ALA A 75 -9.73 11.66 -11.09
CA ALA A 75 -9.54 12.43 -12.32
C ALA A 75 -10.32 11.87 -13.52
N THR A 76 -10.97 10.71 -13.40
CA THR A 76 -11.79 10.15 -14.48
C THR A 76 -13.09 10.92 -14.65
N ASP A 77 -13.68 10.82 -15.85
CA ASP A 77 -14.93 11.50 -16.22
C ASP A 77 -16.09 11.17 -15.28
N GLU A 78 -16.06 10.02 -14.60
CA GLU A 78 -17.07 9.63 -13.61
C GLU A 78 -17.20 10.60 -12.43
N PHE A 79 -16.13 11.31 -12.07
CA PHE A 79 -16.11 12.26 -10.96
C PHE A 79 -15.86 13.69 -11.45
N ALA A 80 -14.89 13.86 -12.35
CA ALA A 80 -14.49 15.19 -12.84
C ALA A 80 -15.55 15.83 -13.75
N ALA A 81 -16.11 15.06 -14.69
CA ALA A 81 -17.06 15.57 -15.68
C ALA A 81 -18.15 14.52 -16.03
N PRO A 82 -19.03 14.17 -15.07
CA PRO A 82 -19.94 13.04 -15.25
C PRO A 82 -20.90 13.28 -16.41
N PRO A 83 -21.20 12.24 -17.22
CA PRO A 83 -22.07 12.39 -18.40
C PRO A 83 -23.47 12.88 -18.02
N GLN A 84 -23.94 12.53 -16.82
CA GLN A 84 -25.22 12.98 -16.27
C GLN A 84 -25.20 14.50 -15.99
N ARG A 85 -24.12 15.03 -15.40
CA ARG A 85 -23.93 16.48 -15.19
C ARG A 85 -23.91 17.23 -16.52
N GLN A 86 -23.16 16.72 -17.50
CA GLN A 86 -23.09 17.32 -18.84
C GLN A 86 -24.46 17.34 -19.53
N SER A 87 -25.21 16.23 -19.47
CA SER A 87 -26.58 16.13 -19.99
C SER A 87 -27.52 17.17 -19.36
N MET A 88 -27.46 17.34 -18.03
CA MET A 88 -28.27 18.34 -17.33
C MET A 88 -27.90 19.78 -17.74
N LEU A 89 -26.61 20.08 -17.90
CA LEU A 89 -26.14 21.39 -18.37
C LEU A 89 -26.59 21.66 -19.82
N HIS A 90 -26.53 20.67 -20.70
CA HIS A 90 -27.04 20.78 -22.06
C HIS A 90 -28.56 21.00 -22.09
N ALA A 91 -29.31 20.32 -21.22
CA ALA A 91 -30.75 20.53 -21.10
C ALA A 91 -31.07 21.96 -20.64
N LEU A 92 -30.35 22.47 -19.63
CA LEU A 92 -30.48 23.85 -19.16
C LEU A 92 -30.17 24.87 -20.28
N GLN A 93 -29.09 24.65 -21.01
CA GLN A 93 -28.70 25.50 -22.15
C GLN A 93 -29.77 25.48 -23.25
N GLY A 94 -30.33 24.31 -23.56
CA GLY A 94 -31.43 24.18 -24.53
C GLY A 94 -32.69 24.93 -24.09
N ASP A 95 -33.04 24.86 -22.81
CA ASP A 95 -34.19 25.59 -22.27
C ASP A 95 -33.95 27.11 -22.22
N GLN A 96 -32.71 27.53 -21.97
CA GLN A 96 -32.30 28.93 -22.03
C GLN A 96 -32.47 29.48 -23.44
N GLU A 97 -31.95 28.76 -24.43
CA GLU A 97 -32.02 29.16 -25.84
C GLU A 97 -33.47 29.26 -26.33
N ARG A 98 -34.31 28.27 -26.01
CA ARG A 98 -35.76 28.30 -26.34
C ARG A 98 -36.46 29.50 -25.70
N THR A 99 -36.17 29.78 -24.43
CA THR A 99 -36.75 30.92 -23.73
C THR A 99 -36.29 32.24 -24.36
N TYR A 100 -35.01 32.34 -24.70
CA TYR A 100 -34.45 33.51 -25.38
C TYR A 100 -35.08 33.75 -26.76
N GLN A 101 -35.23 32.69 -27.57
CA GLN A 101 -35.92 32.76 -28.87
C GLN A 101 -37.36 33.23 -28.70
N THR A 102 -38.10 32.64 -27.74
CA THR A 102 -39.48 33.02 -27.44
C THR A 102 -39.58 34.50 -27.07
N LEU A 103 -38.70 35.00 -26.19
CA LEU A 103 -38.68 36.41 -25.80
C LEU A 103 -38.37 37.31 -27.00
N THR A 104 -37.37 36.95 -27.81
CA THR A 104 -36.96 37.70 -29.00
C THR A 104 -38.09 37.80 -30.03
N GLU A 105 -38.84 36.71 -30.24
CA GLU A 105 -40.05 36.72 -31.08
C GLU A 105 -41.16 37.63 -30.53
N GLN A 106 -41.33 37.70 -29.20
CA GLN A 106 -42.31 38.61 -28.60
C GLN A 106 -41.89 40.07 -28.75
N TYR A 107 -40.60 40.36 -28.64
CA TYR A 107 -40.05 41.70 -28.88
C TYR A 107 -40.16 42.11 -30.35
N SER A 108 -39.89 41.22 -31.30
CA SER A 108 -40.03 41.53 -32.73
C SER A 108 -41.49 41.77 -33.15
N LYS A 109 -42.43 41.00 -32.58
CA LYS A 109 -43.88 41.25 -32.73
C LYS A 109 -44.26 42.64 -32.23
N LEU A 110 -43.69 43.08 -31.10
CA LEU A 110 -43.95 44.42 -30.56
C LEU A 110 -43.39 45.53 -31.47
N GLN A 111 -42.20 45.32 -32.06
CA GLN A 111 -41.62 46.26 -33.03
C GLN A 111 -42.51 46.44 -34.27
N SER A 112 -43.20 45.37 -34.71
CA SER A 112 -44.09 45.41 -35.87
C SER A 112 -45.41 46.18 -35.65
N ILE A 113 -45.76 46.51 -34.40
CA ILE A 113 -47.03 47.16 -34.03
C ILE A 113 -46.88 48.70 -33.91
N LEU A 114 -45.67 49.25 -34.08
CA LEU A 114 -45.43 50.70 -34.06
C LEU A 114 -45.74 51.32 -35.44
N PRO A 115 -46.49 52.46 -35.53
CA PRO A 115 -46.46 53.58 -34.58
C PRO A 115 -47.52 53.56 -33.45
N PRO A 116 -47.31 54.34 -32.37
CA PRO A 116 -47.97 54.18 -31.06
C PRO A 116 -49.47 54.52 -30.99
N SER A 117 -50.11 54.92 -32.09
CA SER A 117 -51.49 55.45 -32.08
C SER A 117 -52.57 54.40 -31.76
N HIS A 118 -52.22 53.11 -31.75
CA HIS A 118 -53.14 51.99 -31.52
C HIS A 118 -52.75 51.10 -30.33
N PHE A 119 -51.72 51.45 -29.56
CA PHE A 119 -51.29 50.66 -28.41
C PHE A 119 -52.12 51.02 -27.18
N SER A 120 -53.27 50.35 -27.02
CA SER A 120 -54.13 50.50 -25.85
C SER A 120 -53.40 50.03 -24.57
N GLU A 121 -53.70 50.69 -23.44
CA GLU A 121 -53.21 50.31 -22.10
C GLU A 121 -53.54 48.84 -21.75
N SER A 122 -54.69 48.35 -22.20
CA SER A 122 -55.09 46.94 -22.04
C SER A 122 -54.20 45.96 -22.81
N VAL A 123 -53.63 46.38 -23.93
CA VAL A 123 -52.70 45.56 -24.74
C VAL A 123 -51.31 45.58 -24.10
N ALA A 124 -50.86 46.73 -23.61
CA ALA A 124 -49.59 46.88 -22.90
C ALA A 124 -49.54 46.03 -21.61
N THR A 125 -50.61 46.10 -20.81
CA THR A 125 -50.74 45.32 -19.58
C THR A 125 -50.78 43.82 -19.87
N ARG A 126 -51.57 43.38 -20.87
CA ARG A 126 -51.61 41.96 -21.29
C ARG A 126 -50.27 41.44 -21.78
N TRP A 127 -49.52 42.25 -22.51
CA TRP A 127 -48.19 41.86 -22.99
C TRP A 127 -47.18 41.81 -21.83
N GLY A 128 -47.21 42.80 -20.93
CA GLY A 128 -46.38 42.82 -19.73
C GLY A 128 -46.67 41.65 -18.78
N THR A 129 -47.92 41.23 -18.63
CA THR A 129 -48.25 40.02 -17.85
C THR A 129 -47.78 38.75 -18.56
N HIS A 130 -47.90 38.67 -19.88
CA HIS A 130 -47.40 37.53 -20.65
C HIS A 130 -45.87 37.36 -20.54
N LEU A 131 -45.10 38.44 -20.66
CA LEU A 131 -43.66 38.40 -20.44
C LEU A 131 -43.28 37.99 -19.01
N LYS A 132 -44.02 38.49 -18.01
CA LYS A 132 -43.81 38.08 -16.61
C LYS A 132 -44.05 36.58 -16.42
N ILE A 133 -45.07 36.01 -17.09
CA ILE A 133 -45.32 34.57 -17.05
C ILE A 133 -44.11 33.81 -17.64
N ILE A 134 -43.64 34.19 -18.84
CA ILE A 134 -42.48 33.55 -19.47
C ILE A 134 -41.23 33.64 -18.58
N ALA A 135 -41.00 34.80 -17.97
CA ALA A 135 -39.87 35.02 -17.06
C ALA A 135 -39.98 34.16 -15.79
N ASN A 136 -41.17 34.06 -15.20
CA ASN A 136 -41.40 33.23 -14.01
C ASN A 136 -41.26 31.74 -14.32
N GLU A 137 -41.81 31.27 -15.44
CA GLU A 137 -41.65 29.87 -15.88
C GLU A 137 -40.18 29.51 -16.13
N TRP A 138 -39.41 30.45 -16.70
CA TRP A 138 -37.97 30.29 -16.84
C TRP A 138 -37.26 30.17 -15.49
N LEU A 139 -37.57 31.06 -14.54
CA LEU A 139 -37.01 30.98 -13.18
C LEU A 139 -37.33 29.64 -12.50
N GLU A 140 -38.56 29.15 -12.62
CA GLU A 140 -38.94 27.84 -12.10
C GLU A 140 -38.17 26.68 -12.77
N ARG A 141 -37.94 26.76 -14.09
CA ARG A 141 -37.09 25.79 -14.80
C ARG A 141 -35.64 25.83 -14.30
N VAL A 142 -35.07 27.02 -14.12
CA VAL A 142 -33.70 27.19 -13.59
C VAL A 142 -33.60 26.61 -12.18
N VAL A 143 -34.54 26.94 -11.29
CA VAL A 143 -34.54 26.41 -9.91
C VAL A 143 -34.59 24.87 -9.91
N ARG A 144 -35.41 24.26 -10.78
CA ARG A 144 -35.45 22.79 -10.92
C ARG A 144 -34.13 22.21 -11.43
N HIS A 145 -33.53 22.81 -12.46
CA HIS A 145 -32.23 22.37 -12.99
C HIS A 145 -31.12 22.50 -11.94
N CYS A 146 -31.06 23.62 -11.22
CA CYS A 146 -30.12 23.83 -10.12
C CYS A 146 -30.32 22.81 -8.98
N GLY A 147 -31.57 22.50 -8.63
CA GLY A 147 -31.90 21.47 -7.64
C GLY A 147 -31.36 20.10 -8.04
N ARG A 148 -31.64 19.67 -9.28
CA ARG A 148 -31.16 18.38 -9.81
C ARG A 148 -29.64 18.31 -9.91
N LEU A 149 -28.98 19.39 -10.35
CA LEU A 149 -27.52 19.46 -10.38
C LEU A 149 -26.94 19.32 -8.98
N LYS A 150 -27.54 19.97 -7.98
CA LYS A 150 -27.10 19.85 -6.58
C LYS A 150 -27.26 18.44 -6.02
N GLU A 151 -28.38 17.77 -6.30
CA GLU A 151 -28.59 16.37 -5.92
C GLU A 151 -27.51 15.46 -6.53
N GLN A 152 -27.18 15.70 -7.80
CA GLN A 152 -26.13 14.97 -8.49
C GLN A 152 -24.74 15.20 -7.86
N GLU A 153 -24.39 16.45 -7.52
CA GLU A 153 -23.13 16.74 -6.82
C GLU A 153 -23.04 16.00 -5.48
N VAL A 154 -24.12 15.98 -4.71
CA VAL A 154 -24.18 15.27 -3.43
C VAL A 154 -23.95 13.75 -3.62
N GLU A 155 -24.51 13.18 -4.68
CA GLU A 155 -24.31 11.75 -4.98
C GLU A 155 -22.86 11.45 -5.39
N ILE A 156 -22.26 12.29 -6.22
CA ILE A 156 -20.85 12.17 -6.63
C ILE A 156 -19.93 12.29 -5.42
N ASP A 157 -20.17 13.27 -4.54
CA ASP A 157 -19.42 13.45 -3.31
C ASP A 157 -19.53 12.24 -2.39
N LYS A 158 -20.74 11.69 -2.23
CA LYS A 158 -20.96 10.48 -1.43
C LYS A 158 -20.18 9.29 -2.00
N ASN A 159 -20.18 9.13 -3.32
CA ASN A 159 -19.44 8.06 -3.99
C ASN A 159 -17.91 8.24 -3.81
N ALA A 160 -17.42 9.47 -3.93
CA ALA A 160 -16.01 9.80 -3.71
C ALA A 160 -15.59 9.54 -2.25
N GLN A 161 -16.44 9.88 -1.28
CA GLN A 161 -16.23 9.57 0.13
C GLN A 161 -16.20 8.06 0.38
N GLY A 162 -17.09 7.28 -0.25
CA GLY A 162 -17.07 5.83 -0.17
C GLY A 162 -15.74 5.22 -0.66
N LEU A 163 -15.21 5.72 -1.78
CA LEU A 163 -13.90 5.32 -2.28
C LEU A 163 -12.75 5.74 -1.36
N TYR A 164 -12.85 6.91 -0.72
CA TYR A 164 -11.87 7.37 0.26
C TYR A 164 -11.80 6.44 1.48
N VAL A 165 -12.95 5.99 2.01
CA VAL A 165 -12.99 5.03 3.12
C VAL A 165 -12.30 3.72 2.73
N LEU A 166 -12.56 3.21 1.53
CA LEU A 166 -11.88 2.00 1.03
C LEU A 166 -10.37 2.19 0.89
N LEU A 167 -9.93 3.37 0.42
CA LEU A 167 -8.50 3.71 0.36
C LEU A 167 -7.90 3.73 1.77
N GLU A 168 -8.59 4.34 2.74
CA GLU A 168 -8.12 4.42 4.12
C GLU A 168 -7.97 3.02 4.73
N GLU A 169 -8.95 2.13 4.55
CA GLU A 169 -8.85 0.73 4.96
C GLU A 169 -7.68 0.00 4.30
N ASP A 170 -7.47 0.20 3.00
CA ASP A 170 -6.36 -0.41 2.27
C ASP A 170 -4.99 0.11 2.72
N VAL A 171 -4.86 1.41 3.00
CA VAL A 171 -3.63 2.03 3.52
C VAL A 171 -3.36 1.55 4.94
N ARG A 172 -4.39 1.48 5.78
CA ARG A 172 -4.28 1.03 7.17
C ARG A 172 -3.73 -0.40 7.30
N LYS A 173 -4.08 -1.30 6.37
CA LYS A 173 -3.48 -2.66 6.29
C LYS A 173 -1.95 -2.65 6.14
N TYR A 174 -1.38 -1.58 5.58
CA TYR A 174 0.06 -1.43 5.43
C TYR A 174 0.71 -0.68 6.61
N GLU A 175 -0.08 0.06 7.40
CA GLU A 175 0.36 0.73 8.63
C GLU A 175 0.29 -0.18 9.86
N GLU A 176 -0.73 -1.03 9.93
CA GLU A 176 -0.86 -2.08 10.95
C GLU A 176 0.33 -3.04 10.81
N ASN A 177 1.34 -2.84 11.65
CA ASN A 177 2.36 -3.84 11.88
C ASN A 177 1.65 -5.15 12.26
N PRO A 178 1.90 -6.28 11.58
CA PRO A 178 1.94 -7.54 12.30
C PRO A 178 3.14 -7.42 13.25
N THR A 179 2.90 -6.75 14.37
CA THR A 179 3.86 -6.55 15.45
C THR A 179 4.31 -7.92 15.91
N ASP A 180 5.61 -8.16 15.80
CA ASP A 180 6.49 -8.99 16.63
C ASP A 180 6.14 -10.45 16.91
N SER A 181 4.89 -10.87 17.02
CA SER A 181 4.52 -12.24 17.41
C SER A 181 4.78 -13.28 16.30
N THR A 182 4.57 -12.95 15.04
CA THR A 182 4.81 -13.87 13.91
C THR A 182 6.28 -13.94 13.50
N VAL A 183 7.00 -12.81 13.54
CA VAL A 183 8.44 -12.79 13.24
C VAL A 183 9.26 -13.33 14.42
N ALA A 184 8.90 -13.01 15.68
CA ALA A 184 9.58 -13.59 16.84
C ALA A 184 9.25 -15.07 17.02
N SER A 185 8.04 -15.55 16.70
CA SER A 185 7.73 -16.99 16.76
C SER A 185 8.48 -17.79 15.68
N LEU A 186 8.70 -17.22 14.49
CA LEU A 186 9.54 -17.84 13.47
C LEU A 186 11.02 -17.88 13.91
N GLN A 187 11.58 -16.77 14.42
CA GLN A 187 12.97 -16.71 14.88
C GLN A 187 13.24 -17.60 16.12
N VAL A 188 12.31 -17.68 17.07
CA VAL A 188 12.44 -18.57 18.24
C VAL A 188 12.32 -20.04 17.84
N SER A 189 11.45 -20.38 16.88
CA SER A 189 11.34 -21.77 16.40
C SER A 189 12.58 -22.24 15.64
N GLU A 190 13.19 -21.37 14.83
CA GLU A 190 14.42 -21.67 14.10
C GLU A 190 15.64 -21.76 15.03
N LEU A 191 15.78 -20.84 15.99
CA LEU A 191 16.84 -20.89 17.00
C LEU A 191 16.72 -22.09 17.94
N MET A 192 15.51 -22.48 18.34
CA MET A 192 15.28 -23.67 19.18
C MET A 192 15.55 -24.97 18.40
N SER A 193 15.27 -25.02 17.09
CA SER A 193 15.65 -26.16 16.24
C SER A 193 17.16 -26.30 16.09
N PHE A 194 17.88 -25.17 16.00
CA PHE A 194 19.33 -25.13 15.86
C PHE A 194 20.08 -25.48 17.15
N ILE A 195 19.60 -25.01 18.31
CA ILE A 195 20.12 -25.38 19.63
C ILE A 195 19.81 -26.85 19.95
N GLY A 196 18.63 -27.35 19.56
CA GLY A 196 18.30 -28.78 19.63
C GLY A 196 19.26 -29.66 18.84
N TRP A 197 19.65 -29.23 17.64
CA TRP A 197 20.63 -29.91 16.79
C TRP A 197 22.07 -29.87 17.35
N GLN A 198 22.50 -28.73 17.90
CA GLN A 198 23.81 -28.62 18.55
C GLN A 198 23.90 -29.47 19.82
N SER A 199 22.83 -29.55 20.61
CA SER A 199 22.77 -30.41 21.80
C SER A 199 22.83 -31.89 21.41
N TYR A 200 22.22 -32.27 20.27
CA TYR A 200 22.31 -33.62 19.72
C TYR A 200 23.74 -33.98 19.27
N LEU A 201 24.43 -33.07 18.58
CA LEU A 201 25.81 -33.24 18.12
C LEU A 201 26.86 -33.21 19.24
N LEU A 202 26.65 -32.40 20.28
CA LEU A 202 27.55 -32.32 21.44
C LEU A 202 27.28 -33.40 22.49
N SER A 203 26.06 -33.97 22.53
CA SER A 203 25.73 -35.02 23.51
C SER A 203 26.42 -36.34 23.27
N GLY A 204 27.02 -36.57 22.07
CA GLY A 204 28.05 -37.57 21.83
C GLY A 204 27.92 -38.87 22.63
N LYS A 205 26.70 -39.41 22.76
CA LYS A 205 26.49 -40.69 23.43
C LYS A 205 26.75 -41.75 22.39
N ALA A 206 27.98 -42.24 22.42
CA ALA A 206 28.29 -43.59 22.00
C ALA A 206 27.31 -44.55 22.70
N SER A 207 26.30 -45.01 21.98
CA SER A 207 25.69 -46.31 22.23
C SER A 207 25.69 -47.08 20.92
N THR A 208 26.74 -47.87 20.73
CA THR A 208 26.67 -49.06 19.90
C THR A 208 25.56 -49.96 20.45
N SER A 209 24.44 -50.04 19.75
CA SER A 209 23.46 -51.11 19.94
C SER A 209 22.66 -51.27 18.66
N THR A 210 22.98 -52.34 17.96
CA THR A 210 22.23 -53.05 16.92
C THR A 210 20.72 -53.02 17.17
N GLY A 211 19.91 -52.69 16.14
CA GLY A 211 18.46 -52.91 16.17
C GLY A 211 17.64 -51.85 15.44
N ASP A 212 17.31 -52.15 14.19
CA ASP A 212 16.00 -52.01 13.52
C ASP A 212 15.02 -50.87 13.88
N ARG A 213 14.27 -50.42 12.85
CA ARG A 213 13.29 -49.30 12.74
C ARG A 213 13.93 -47.97 12.31
N GLY A 214 13.59 -47.35 11.18
CA GLY A 214 12.34 -47.33 10.45
C GLY A 214 11.78 -45.90 10.48
N THR A 215 11.76 -45.25 9.31
CA THR A 215 10.84 -44.14 8.95
C THR A 215 10.69 -42.97 9.92
N VAL A 216 11.47 -41.88 9.74
CA VAL A 216 10.97 -40.49 9.78
C VAL A 216 11.97 -39.57 9.05
N LEU A 217 12.06 -39.62 7.72
CA LEU A 217 12.87 -38.64 6.96
C LEU A 217 12.29 -38.28 5.59
N HIS A 218 10.97 -38.34 5.40
CA HIS A 218 10.38 -38.08 4.08
C HIS A 218 9.11 -37.21 4.04
N ALA A 219 8.86 -36.37 5.05
CA ALA A 219 7.65 -35.52 5.08
C ALA A 219 7.92 -34.01 5.29
N ALA A 220 9.05 -33.49 4.83
CA ALA A 220 9.33 -32.04 4.91
C ALA A 220 10.07 -31.49 3.67
N TYR A 221 9.76 -31.98 2.47
CA TYR A 221 10.37 -31.47 1.23
C TYR A 221 9.39 -31.14 0.09
N HIS A 222 8.08 -31.11 0.35
CA HIS A 222 7.08 -30.82 -0.69
C HIS A 222 6.14 -29.66 -0.38
N GLN A 223 6.59 -28.66 0.39
CA GLN A 223 5.78 -27.47 0.65
C GLN A 223 6.48 -26.14 0.37
N PHE A 224 7.47 -26.14 -0.53
CA PHE A 224 8.04 -24.93 -1.13
C PHE A 224 8.45 -25.16 -2.59
N ASN A 225 7.47 -25.47 -3.43
CA ASN A 225 7.43 -25.14 -4.86
C ASN A 225 5.97 -25.06 -5.32
#